data_AF-A0A7Y0SL04-F1
#
_entry.id   AF-A0A7Y0SL04-F1
#
_cell.length_a   1.000
_cell.length_b   1.000
_cell.length_c   1.000
_cell.angle_alpha   90.00
_cell.angle_beta   90.00
_cell.angle_gamma   90.00
#
_symmetry.space_group_name_H-M   'P 1'
#
loop_
_entity.id
_entity.type
_entity.pdbx_description
1 polymer ?
#
loop_
_entity_poly.entity_id
_entity_poly.type
_entity_poly.pdbx_seq_one_letter_code
_entity_poly.pdbx_strand_id
1 'polypeptide(L)'
;MTTSASLLEEAAKLESWAQYDSTTVAPLIEQAELAGKAWSGSPLGYHSRVYYENFKTPPAGAHFSVEWGLYSDYDYFGMGSVGDWVEYDFDKTLNYLESVVDANDYASLKRESHKAREEIADVQSTIASIVHASGLLDGDSYLQKLLTEVEELKTPTASQFINMYLPKGQMVTRDQKVEHKIFNPPHLIVLGNALEVQASFVSAKNLQKTIKNMAQYLRNKEVKMGREDRIGTNVFIGHGRSHDWRDLKDFVNDRLGLPWDEFNRVPVAGLTNITRLAQMLDQASIAFLVMSAEDEQADGNHHARMNVIHEVGLFQGRLGFERAIVLLEEGCEEFSNIQGLGQIRYPKGNISAVFEDIRQVLEREGIL
;
A
#
# COMPACT_ATOMS: atom_id res chain seq x y z
N MET A 1 6.18 -5.32 -17.23
CA MET A 1 5.35 -4.49 -16.33
C MET A 1 5.87 -4.73 -14.92
N THR A 2 6.10 -3.71 -14.09
CA THR A 2 6.62 -3.91 -12.73
C THR A 2 5.54 -4.53 -11.84
N THR A 3 5.93 -5.27 -10.79
CA THR A 3 4.98 -5.82 -9.81
C THR A 3 4.10 -4.69 -9.25
N SER A 4 4.71 -3.54 -8.91
CA SER A 4 3.98 -2.35 -8.45
C SER A 4 2.90 -1.85 -9.41
N ALA A 5 3.12 -1.93 -10.73
CA ALA A 5 2.16 -1.50 -11.74
C ALA A 5 0.98 -2.49 -11.87
N SER A 6 1.26 -3.81 -11.87
CA SER A 6 0.22 -4.84 -11.87
C SER A 6 -0.70 -4.73 -10.65
N LEU A 7 -0.15 -4.46 -9.47
CA LEU A 7 -0.97 -4.25 -8.27
C LEU A 7 -1.92 -3.04 -8.39
N LEU A 8 -1.49 -1.96 -9.05
CA LEU A 8 -2.35 -0.79 -9.25
C LEU A 8 -3.46 -1.03 -10.27
N GLU A 9 -3.22 -1.86 -11.28
CA GLU A 9 -4.24 -2.27 -12.24
C GLU A 9 -5.35 -3.07 -11.54
N GLU A 10 -4.97 -4.01 -10.68
CA GLU A 10 -5.92 -4.75 -9.84
C GLU A 10 -6.66 -3.84 -8.84
N ALA A 11 -5.98 -2.87 -8.23
CA ALA A 11 -6.64 -1.90 -7.36
C ALA A 11 -7.67 -1.02 -8.11
N ALA A 12 -7.45 -0.73 -9.39
CA ALA A 12 -8.36 0.09 -10.18
C ALA A 12 -9.71 -0.60 -10.42
N LYS A 13 -9.74 -1.94 -10.50
CA LYS A 13 -10.98 -2.72 -10.62
C LYS A 13 -11.92 -2.52 -9.43
N LEU A 14 -11.38 -2.19 -8.26
CA LEU A 14 -12.14 -1.95 -7.03
C LEU A 14 -12.61 -0.50 -6.85
N GLU A 15 -12.22 0.43 -7.73
CA GLU A 15 -12.46 1.88 -7.50
C GLU A 15 -13.94 2.23 -7.46
N SER A 16 -14.73 1.71 -8.41
CA SER A 16 -16.18 1.94 -8.44
C SER A 16 -16.89 1.38 -7.21
N TRP A 17 -16.43 0.23 -6.70
CA TRP A 17 -16.97 -0.41 -5.50
C TRP A 17 -16.57 0.33 -4.22
N ALA A 18 -15.32 0.81 -4.15
CA ALA A 18 -14.79 1.55 -3.01
C ALA A 18 -15.45 2.92 -2.81
N GLN A 19 -15.96 3.52 -3.90
CA GLN A 19 -16.69 4.78 -3.91
C GLN A 19 -18.22 4.58 -3.90
N TYR A 20 -18.69 3.34 -3.90
CA TYR A 20 -20.12 3.04 -3.98
C TYR A 20 -20.84 3.53 -2.72
N ASP A 21 -21.93 4.28 -2.91
CA ASP A 21 -22.74 4.76 -1.80
C ASP A 21 -23.65 3.64 -1.28
N SER A 22 -23.23 3.04 -0.16
CA SER A 22 -23.99 2.02 0.56
C SER A 22 -24.82 2.59 1.71
N THR A 23 -24.89 3.91 1.89
CA THR A 23 -25.69 4.52 2.97
C THR A 23 -27.20 4.32 2.77
N THR A 24 -27.60 3.96 1.56
CA THR A 24 -28.97 3.61 1.17
C THR A 24 -29.55 2.42 1.95
N VAL A 25 -28.73 1.53 2.53
CA VAL A 25 -29.22 0.44 3.40
C VAL A 25 -29.33 0.83 4.87
N ALA A 26 -28.89 2.03 5.27
CA ALA A 26 -28.94 2.47 6.66
C ALA A 26 -30.36 2.48 7.26
N PRO A 27 -31.42 2.90 6.53
CA PRO A 27 -32.79 2.82 7.04
C PRO A 27 -33.25 1.38 7.34
N LEU A 28 -32.81 0.40 6.54
CA LEU A 28 -33.11 -1.02 6.78
C LEU A 28 -32.46 -1.51 8.08
N ILE A 29 -31.21 -1.11 8.32
CA ILE A 29 -30.48 -1.47 9.54
C ILE A 29 -31.20 -0.88 10.76
N GLU A 30 -31.53 0.42 10.73
CA GLU A 30 -32.23 1.10 11.82
C GLU A 30 -33.59 0.45 12.10
N GLN A 31 -34.38 0.20 11.06
CA GLN A 31 -35.71 -0.41 11.20
C GLN A 31 -35.64 -1.84 11.74
N ALA A 32 -34.66 -2.63 11.29
CA ALA A 32 -34.43 -3.97 11.80
C ALA A 32 -33.95 -3.98 13.27
N GLU A 33 -33.10 -3.04 13.65
CA GLU A 33 -32.65 -2.89 15.05
C GLU A 33 -33.81 -2.46 15.97
N LEU A 34 -34.68 -1.56 15.51
CA LEU A 34 -35.89 -1.18 16.25
C LEU A 34 -36.82 -2.38 16.44
N ALA A 35 -37.09 -3.15 15.38
CA ALA A 35 -37.86 -4.38 15.49
C ALA A 35 -37.19 -5.42 16.40
N GLY A 36 -35.87 -5.51 16.40
CA GLY A 36 -35.10 -6.37 17.31
C GLY A 36 -35.30 -6.02 18.78
N LYS A 37 -35.44 -4.74 19.12
CA LYS A 37 -35.76 -4.28 20.49
C LYS A 37 -37.18 -4.68 20.93
N ALA A 38 -38.07 -4.92 19.99
CA ALA A 38 -39.44 -5.39 20.23
C ALA A 38 -39.57 -6.93 20.20
N TRP A 39 -38.52 -7.65 19.81
CA TRP A 39 -38.58 -9.09 19.58
C TRP A 39 -38.61 -9.89 20.89
N SER A 40 -39.29 -11.05 20.86
CA SER A 40 -39.41 -12.00 21.98
C SER A 40 -38.08 -12.54 22.51
N GLY A 41 -37.00 -12.42 21.74
CA GLY A 41 -35.69 -12.96 22.07
C GLY A 41 -35.53 -14.46 21.82
N SER A 42 -36.56 -15.14 21.31
CA SER A 42 -36.52 -16.59 21.04
C SER A 42 -36.73 -16.90 19.57
N PRO A 43 -35.79 -17.60 18.90
CA PRO A 43 -35.92 -17.99 17.50
C PRO A 43 -36.64 -19.34 17.33
N LEU A 44 -37.22 -19.92 18.38
CA LEU A 44 -37.90 -21.20 18.32
C LEU A 44 -39.25 -21.07 17.63
N GLY A 45 -39.52 -21.90 16.63
CA GLY A 45 -40.84 -22.00 15.99
C GLY A 45 -41.47 -20.64 15.71
N TYR A 46 -42.70 -20.46 16.19
CA TYR A 46 -43.43 -19.20 16.03
C TYR A 46 -42.86 -18.03 16.87
N HIS A 47 -42.11 -18.29 17.96
CA HIS A 47 -41.50 -17.24 18.78
C HIS A 47 -40.58 -16.33 17.95
N SER A 48 -39.96 -16.87 16.89
CA SER A 48 -39.14 -16.12 15.94
C SER A 48 -39.88 -14.95 15.27
N ARG A 49 -41.21 -14.95 15.33
CA ARG A 49 -42.11 -13.94 14.76
C ARG A 49 -42.94 -13.22 15.81
N VAL A 50 -42.63 -13.40 17.09
CA VAL A 50 -43.32 -12.71 18.18
C VAL A 50 -42.59 -11.40 18.48
N TYR A 51 -43.32 -10.31 18.36
CA TYR A 51 -42.87 -8.97 18.70
C TYR A 51 -43.88 -8.29 19.60
N TYR A 52 -43.43 -7.34 20.40
CA TYR A 52 -44.33 -6.47 21.14
C TYR A 52 -45.14 -5.60 20.18
N GLU A 53 -46.37 -5.27 20.58
CA GLU A 53 -47.37 -4.64 19.71
C GLU A 53 -46.81 -3.45 18.91
N ASN A 54 -47.09 -3.44 17.60
CA ASN A 54 -46.63 -2.42 16.65
C ASN A 54 -45.10 -2.24 16.60
N PHE A 55 -44.32 -3.28 16.92
CA PHE A 55 -42.86 -3.25 16.97
C PHE A 55 -42.30 -2.20 17.96
N LYS A 56 -43.06 -1.87 19.02
CA LYS A 56 -42.59 -0.96 20.08
C LYS A 56 -41.67 -1.68 21.05
N THR A 57 -40.72 -0.98 21.63
CA THR A 57 -39.92 -1.51 22.75
C THR A 57 -40.85 -1.87 23.92
N PRO A 58 -40.75 -3.09 24.50
CA PRO A 58 -41.58 -3.48 25.64
C PRO A 58 -41.37 -2.53 26.82
N PRO A 59 -42.44 -2.05 27.48
CA PRO A 59 -42.33 -1.21 28.67
C PRO A 59 -41.82 -2.02 29.87
N ALA A 60 -41.41 -1.30 30.94
CA ALA A 60 -41.01 -1.95 32.18
C ALA A 60 -42.14 -2.86 32.72
N GLY A 61 -41.79 -4.10 33.06
CA GLY A 61 -42.74 -5.11 33.53
C GLY A 61 -43.33 -6.01 32.43
N ALA A 62 -43.25 -5.61 31.15
CA ALA A 62 -43.56 -6.51 30.04
C ALA A 62 -42.42 -7.50 29.83
N HIS A 63 -42.75 -8.78 29.63
CA HIS A 63 -41.78 -9.82 29.33
C HIS A 63 -42.41 -10.93 28.50
N PHE A 64 -41.66 -11.46 27.54
CA PHE A 64 -42.05 -12.68 26.83
C PHE A 64 -41.46 -13.89 27.56
N SER A 65 -42.32 -14.84 27.93
CA SER A 65 -41.89 -16.06 28.61
C SER A 65 -41.53 -17.11 27.56
N VAL A 66 -40.23 -17.33 27.30
CA VAL A 66 -39.79 -18.40 26.37
C VAL A 66 -40.20 -19.79 26.84
N GLU A 67 -40.33 -19.97 28.16
CA GLU A 67 -40.74 -21.23 28.76
C GLU A 67 -42.22 -21.54 28.47
N TRP A 68 -43.09 -20.54 28.54
CA TRP A 68 -44.54 -20.75 28.48
C TRP A 68 -45.20 -20.25 27.19
N GLY A 69 -44.51 -19.42 26.41
CA GLY A 69 -44.98 -18.90 25.13
C GLY A 69 -46.03 -17.81 25.24
N LEU A 70 -46.71 -17.54 24.11
CA LEU A 70 -47.74 -16.52 23.96
C LEU A 70 -49.15 -17.02 24.36
N TYR A 71 -49.41 -18.31 24.20
CA TYR A 71 -50.76 -18.88 24.30
C TYR A 71 -50.96 -19.75 25.56
N SER A 72 -50.24 -19.45 26.63
CA SER A 72 -50.27 -20.22 27.87
C SER A 72 -51.52 -19.93 28.69
N ASP A 73 -52.24 -20.96 29.12
CA ASP A 73 -53.31 -20.81 30.12
C ASP A 73 -52.74 -20.57 31.54
N TYR A 74 -51.42 -20.64 31.73
CA TYR A 74 -50.74 -20.44 33.02
C TYR A 74 -50.46 -18.98 33.38
N ASP A 75 -50.95 -18.02 32.58
CA ASP A 75 -50.92 -16.59 32.90
C ASP A 75 -51.55 -16.30 34.27
N TYR A 76 -52.53 -17.11 34.70
CA TYR A 76 -53.17 -17.00 36.01
C TYR A 76 -52.19 -17.15 37.20
N PHE A 77 -51.07 -17.86 37.01
CA PHE A 77 -50.02 -18.03 38.02
C PHE A 77 -48.85 -17.05 37.84
N GLY A 78 -48.94 -16.10 36.91
CA GLY A 78 -47.89 -15.13 36.61
C GLY A 78 -46.63 -15.74 35.98
N MET A 79 -46.73 -16.93 35.38
CA MET A 79 -45.60 -17.64 34.77
C MET A 79 -45.51 -17.45 33.25
N GLY A 80 -46.60 -17.03 32.60
CA GLY A 80 -46.65 -16.79 31.17
C GLY A 80 -46.24 -15.38 30.77
N SER A 81 -46.44 -15.04 29.50
CA SER A 81 -45.99 -13.77 28.93
C SER A 81 -46.83 -12.61 29.46
N VAL A 82 -46.18 -11.49 29.78
CA VAL A 82 -46.85 -10.27 30.30
C VAL A 82 -46.69 -9.13 29.30
N GLY A 83 -47.82 -8.49 28.97
CA GLY A 83 -47.90 -7.36 28.03
C GLY A 83 -48.42 -7.76 26.65
N ASP A 84 -48.52 -6.78 25.77
CA ASP A 84 -49.15 -6.89 24.45
C ASP A 84 -48.21 -7.52 23.39
N TRP A 85 -47.83 -8.77 23.62
CA TRP A 85 -47.06 -9.55 22.65
C TRP A 85 -47.96 -10.06 21.52
N VAL A 86 -47.45 -10.02 20.29
CA VAL A 86 -48.22 -10.40 19.09
C VAL A 86 -47.35 -11.31 18.22
N GLU A 87 -47.93 -12.43 17.80
CA GLU A 87 -47.37 -13.23 16.70
C GLU A 87 -47.72 -12.58 15.37
N TYR A 88 -46.70 -12.22 14.58
CA TYR A 88 -46.90 -11.64 13.26
C TYR A 88 -46.70 -12.68 12.14
N ASP A 89 -47.40 -12.44 11.03
CA ASP A 89 -47.15 -13.15 9.79
C ASP A 89 -45.73 -12.84 9.25
N PHE A 90 -45.03 -13.87 8.78
CA PHE A 90 -43.62 -13.78 8.41
C PHE A 90 -43.41 -12.85 7.21
N ASP A 91 -44.13 -13.10 6.11
CA ASP A 91 -43.96 -12.37 4.85
C ASP A 91 -44.42 -10.91 4.99
N LYS A 92 -45.54 -10.69 5.70
CA LYS A 92 -46.00 -9.32 6.01
C LYS A 92 -45.00 -8.55 6.87
N THR A 93 -44.38 -9.20 7.86
CA THR A 93 -43.35 -8.58 8.68
C THR A 93 -42.14 -8.22 7.85
N LEU A 94 -41.66 -9.13 7.01
CA LEU A 94 -40.52 -8.89 6.13
C LEU A 94 -40.79 -7.69 5.21
N ASN A 95 -41.95 -7.69 4.53
CA ASN A 95 -42.36 -6.59 3.65
C ASN A 95 -42.49 -5.26 4.40
N TYR A 96 -43.02 -5.26 5.63
CA TYR A 96 -43.10 -4.06 6.46
C TYR A 96 -41.71 -3.51 6.79
N LEU A 97 -40.79 -4.37 7.21
CA LEU A 97 -39.44 -3.95 7.57
C LEU A 97 -38.64 -3.46 6.36
N GLU A 98 -38.85 -4.04 5.18
CA GLU A 98 -38.19 -3.62 3.94
C GLU A 98 -38.84 -2.38 3.29
N SER A 99 -40.06 -1.99 3.70
CA SER A 99 -40.81 -0.87 3.09
C SER A 99 -40.18 0.52 3.29
N VAL A 100 -39.16 0.62 4.14
CA VAL A 100 -38.43 1.88 4.40
C VAL A 100 -37.49 2.27 3.26
N VAL A 101 -37.31 1.41 2.26
CA VAL A 101 -36.54 1.66 1.04
C VAL A 101 -37.35 1.25 -0.19
N ASP A 102 -37.03 1.81 -1.35
CA ASP A 102 -37.62 1.36 -2.62
C ASP A 102 -37.14 -0.07 -2.96
N ALA A 103 -38.09 -0.93 -3.35
CA ALA A 103 -37.82 -2.34 -3.60
C ALA A 103 -36.91 -2.57 -4.82
N ASN A 104 -37.00 -1.72 -5.85
CA ASN A 104 -36.14 -1.83 -7.03
C ASN A 104 -34.72 -1.37 -6.72
N ASP A 105 -34.60 -0.27 -5.97
CA ASP A 105 -33.30 0.24 -5.51
C ASP A 105 -32.60 -0.80 -4.62
N TYR A 106 -33.33 -1.39 -3.66
CA TYR A 106 -32.77 -2.42 -2.80
C TYR A 106 -32.40 -3.71 -3.55
N ALA A 107 -33.22 -4.13 -4.51
CA ALA A 107 -32.87 -5.24 -5.39
C ALA A 107 -31.62 -4.93 -6.23
N SER A 108 -31.46 -3.69 -6.68
CA SER A 108 -30.26 -3.24 -7.39
C SER A 108 -29.02 -3.27 -6.51
N LEU A 109 -29.12 -2.76 -5.28
CA LEU A 109 -28.04 -2.78 -4.31
C LEU A 109 -27.56 -4.20 -4.00
N LYS A 110 -28.48 -5.15 -3.83
CA LYS A 110 -28.14 -6.57 -3.63
C LYS A 110 -27.37 -7.15 -4.83
N ARG A 111 -27.76 -6.82 -6.07
CA ARG A 111 -27.04 -7.26 -7.27
C ARG A 111 -25.63 -6.66 -7.35
N GLU A 112 -25.49 -5.37 -7.09
CA GLU A 112 -24.18 -4.70 -7.13
C GLU A 112 -23.27 -5.19 -6.00
N SER A 113 -23.82 -5.47 -4.81
CA SER A 113 -23.09 -6.11 -3.71
C SER A 113 -22.56 -7.49 -4.12
N HIS A 114 -23.35 -8.32 -4.79
CA HIS A 114 -22.88 -9.63 -5.27
C HIS A 114 -21.70 -9.50 -6.25
N LYS A 115 -21.80 -8.60 -7.23
CA LYS A 115 -20.72 -8.33 -8.18
C LYS A 115 -19.45 -7.84 -7.47
N ALA A 116 -19.59 -6.94 -6.51
CA ALA A 116 -18.46 -6.45 -5.72
C ALA A 116 -17.78 -7.59 -4.95
N ARG A 117 -18.53 -8.57 -4.43
CA ARG A 117 -17.95 -9.74 -3.74
C ARG A 117 -17.16 -10.65 -4.68
N GLU A 118 -17.68 -10.88 -5.89
CA GLU A 118 -16.98 -11.66 -6.92
C GLU A 118 -15.67 -10.96 -7.31
N GLU A 119 -15.73 -9.66 -7.60
CA GLU A 119 -14.55 -8.86 -7.94
C GLU A 119 -13.51 -8.82 -6.81
N ILE A 120 -13.94 -8.73 -5.55
CA ILE A 120 -13.06 -8.82 -4.37
C ILE A 120 -12.31 -10.15 -4.36
N ALA A 121 -13.01 -11.28 -4.53
CA ALA A 121 -12.41 -12.60 -4.48
C ALA A 121 -11.39 -12.81 -5.62
N ASP A 122 -11.72 -12.35 -6.83
CA ASP A 122 -10.84 -12.42 -8.00
C ASP A 122 -9.59 -11.57 -7.80
N VAL A 123 -9.73 -10.33 -7.31
CA VAL A 123 -8.61 -9.44 -7.01
C VAL A 123 -7.74 -10.03 -5.89
N GLN A 124 -8.32 -10.54 -4.81
CA GLN A 124 -7.55 -11.18 -3.72
C GLN A 124 -6.68 -12.32 -4.25
N SER A 125 -7.26 -13.22 -5.04
CA SER A 125 -6.52 -14.34 -5.63
C SER A 125 -5.40 -13.88 -6.57
N THR A 126 -5.70 -12.87 -7.40
CA THR A 126 -4.74 -12.32 -8.38
C THR A 126 -3.58 -11.63 -7.69
N ILE A 127 -3.84 -10.80 -6.67
CA ILE A 127 -2.80 -10.12 -5.88
C ILE A 127 -1.90 -11.14 -5.19
N ALA A 128 -2.48 -12.16 -4.55
CA ALA A 128 -1.70 -13.22 -3.92
C ALA A 128 -0.79 -13.91 -4.94
N SER A 129 -1.32 -14.27 -6.10
CA SER A 129 -0.53 -14.88 -7.18
C SER A 129 0.61 -13.98 -7.66
N ILE A 130 0.36 -12.69 -7.91
CA ILE A 130 1.36 -11.71 -8.34
C ILE A 130 2.50 -11.60 -7.31
N VAL A 131 2.17 -11.46 -6.03
CA VAL A 131 3.17 -11.23 -4.98
C VAL A 131 3.98 -12.51 -4.73
N HIS A 132 3.34 -13.68 -4.64
CA HIS A 132 4.05 -14.95 -4.50
C HIS A 132 4.97 -15.25 -5.69
N ALA A 133 4.53 -14.95 -6.92
CA ALA A 133 5.35 -15.15 -8.13
C ALA A 133 6.53 -14.17 -8.25
N SER A 134 6.50 -13.05 -7.53
CA SER A 134 7.54 -12.01 -7.63
C SER A 134 8.86 -12.36 -6.94
N GLY A 135 8.85 -13.33 -5.99
CA GLY A 135 10.02 -13.66 -5.18
C GLY A 135 10.46 -12.56 -4.20
N LEU A 136 9.66 -11.50 -4.02
CA LEU A 136 10.01 -10.34 -3.20
C LEU A 136 9.69 -10.50 -1.70
N LEU A 137 9.07 -11.63 -1.32
CA LEU A 137 8.62 -11.91 0.05
C LEU A 137 9.75 -12.28 1.00
N ASP A 138 10.84 -12.86 0.49
CA ASP A 138 11.93 -13.36 1.31
C ASP A 138 12.67 -12.21 2.00
N GLY A 139 12.65 -12.22 3.34
CA GLY A 139 13.26 -11.17 4.16
C GLY A 139 12.46 -9.87 4.27
N ASP A 140 11.25 -9.78 3.69
CA ASP A 140 10.41 -8.58 3.70
C ASP A 140 9.16 -8.77 4.58
N SER A 141 9.32 -8.61 5.90
CA SER A 141 8.25 -8.81 6.88
C SER A 141 7.07 -7.84 6.72
N TYR A 142 7.31 -6.66 6.16
CA TYR A 142 6.26 -5.69 5.91
C TYR A 142 5.39 -6.10 4.72
N LEU A 143 6.02 -6.53 3.62
CA LEU A 143 5.30 -7.04 2.46
C LEU A 143 4.50 -8.31 2.82
N GLN A 144 5.09 -9.22 3.61
CA GLN A 144 4.39 -10.40 4.13
C GLN A 144 3.14 -10.02 4.92
N LYS A 145 3.25 -9.04 5.83
CA LYS A 145 2.11 -8.54 6.60
C LYS A 145 1.00 -8.00 5.70
N LEU A 146 1.35 -7.15 4.71
CA LEU A 146 0.36 -6.61 3.78
C LEU A 146 -0.31 -7.69 2.94
N LEU A 147 0.44 -8.73 2.54
CA LEU A 147 -0.12 -9.87 1.81
C LEU A 147 -1.10 -10.66 2.69
N THR A 148 -0.75 -10.93 3.95
CA THR A 148 -1.68 -11.57 4.90
C THR A 148 -2.94 -10.75 5.10
N GLU A 149 -2.84 -9.41 5.20
CA GLU A 149 -4.02 -8.54 5.28
C GLU A 149 -4.92 -8.66 4.04
N VAL A 150 -4.36 -8.87 2.84
CA VAL A 150 -5.12 -9.12 1.61
C VAL A 150 -5.78 -10.50 1.63
N GLU A 151 -5.03 -11.55 1.97
CA GLU A 151 -5.50 -12.95 1.97
C GLU A 151 -6.56 -13.22 3.04
N GLU A 152 -6.44 -12.59 4.21
CA GLU A 152 -7.35 -12.80 5.35
C GLU A 152 -8.54 -11.84 5.35
N LEU A 153 -8.62 -10.89 4.42
CA LEU A 153 -9.77 -10.00 4.32
C LEU A 153 -11.04 -10.82 4.05
N LYS A 154 -12.00 -10.72 4.97
CA LYS A 154 -13.30 -11.39 4.88
C LYS A 154 -14.37 -10.40 4.48
N THR A 155 -15.31 -10.89 3.67
CA THR A 155 -16.54 -10.18 3.33
C THR A 155 -17.72 -11.01 3.86
N PRO A 156 -18.22 -10.73 5.08
CA PRO A 156 -19.23 -11.57 5.71
C PRO A 156 -20.54 -11.65 4.91
N THR A 157 -21.25 -12.77 5.00
CA THR A 157 -22.57 -12.97 4.38
C THR A 157 -23.71 -12.69 5.36
N ALA A 158 -24.93 -12.54 4.85
CA ALA A 158 -26.14 -12.35 5.65
C ALA A 158 -26.32 -13.48 6.66
N SER A 159 -26.09 -14.73 6.24
CA SER A 159 -26.15 -15.89 7.15
C SER A 159 -25.12 -15.79 8.28
N GLN A 160 -23.92 -15.27 8.02
CA GLN A 160 -22.91 -15.08 9.06
C GLN A 160 -23.30 -13.96 10.03
N PHE A 161 -23.87 -12.87 9.54
CA PHE A 161 -24.42 -11.83 10.39
C PHE A 161 -25.59 -12.36 11.23
N ILE A 162 -26.57 -13.02 10.63
CA ILE A 162 -27.71 -13.61 11.36
C ILE A 162 -27.21 -14.54 12.48
N ASN A 163 -26.26 -15.43 12.18
CA ASN A 163 -25.69 -16.33 13.19
C ASN A 163 -24.92 -15.62 14.31
N MET A 164 -24.42 -14.40 14.06
CA MET A 164 -23.77 -13.58 15.09
C MET A 164 -24.77 -13.02 16.09
N TYR A 165 -25.96 -12.62 15.62
CA TYR A 165 -27.02 -12.03 16.44
C TYR A 165 -28.00 -13.04 17.03
N LEU A 166 -28.10 -14.24 16.47
CA LEU A 166 -28.95 -15.29 17.02
C LEU A 166 -28.51 -15.66 18.47
N PRO A 167 -29.46 -15.81 19.41
CA PRO A 167 -29.18 -16.27 20.76
C PRO A 167 -28.43 -17.60 20.74
N LYS A 168 -27.34 -17.67 21.53
CA LYS A 168 -26.52 -18.88 21.68
C LYS A 168 -26.88 -19.59 22.99
N GLY A 169 -26.88 -20.92 22.96
CA GLY A 169 -27.15 -21.76 24.12
C GLY A 169 -28.42 -22.61 23.97
N GLN A 170 -28.62 -23.51 24.93
CA GLN A 170 -29.80 -24.37 24.95
C GLN A 170 -31.01 -23.56 25.45
N MET A 171 -32.05 -23.49 24.63
CA MET A 171 -33.34 -22.93 25.02
C MET A 171 -34.27 -24.06 25.46
N VAL A 172 -34.79 -23.94 26.68
CA VAL A 172 -35.80 -24.86 27.22
C VAL A 172 -37.15 -24.18 27.12
N THR A 173 -38.12 -24.90 26.57
CA THR A 173 -39.50 -24.42 26.47
C THR A 173 -40.47 -25.53 26.85
N ARG A 174 -41.54 -25.13 27.53
CA ARG A 174 -42.71 -25.96 27.88
C ARG A 174 -43.95 -25.52 27.10
N ASP A 175 -43.82 -24.54 26.19
CA ASP A 175 -44.88 -24.19 25.27
C ASP A 175 -45.15 -25.36 24.32
N GLN A 176 -46.35 -25.93 24.39
CA GLN A 176 -46.73 -27.07 23.56
C GLN A 176 -47.01 -26.67 22.10
N LYS A 177 -47.18 -25.38 21.81
CA LYS A 177 -47.45 -24.87 20.46
C LYS A 177 -46.18 -24.47 19.71
N VAL A 178 -45.02 -24.40 20.38
CA VAL A 178 -43.77 -24.01 19.72
C VAL A 178 -43.02 -25.22 19.17
N GLU A 179 -42.55 -25.10 17.93
CA GLU A 179 -41.62 -26.07 17.36
C GLU A 179 -40.21 -25.84 17.92
N HIS A 180 -39.48 -26.90 18.26
CA HIS A 180 -38.08 -26.81 18.72
C HIS A 180 -37.07 -26.43 17.61
N LYS A 181 -37.54 -26.21 16.39
CA LYS A 181 -36.69 -25.77 15.27
C LYS A 181 -36.39 -24.28 15.39
N ILE A 182 -35.13 -23.92 15.12
CA ILE A 182 -34.70 -22.52 15.05
C ILE A 182 -35.08 -21.97 13.67
N PHE A 183 -35.75 -20.82 13.68
CA PHE A 183 -36.05 -20.01 12.50
C PHE A 183 -35.37 -18.65 12.62
N ASN A 184 -34.91 -18.12 11.49
CA ASN A 184 -34.36 -16.77 11.44
C ASN A 184 -35.50 -15.76 11.60
N PRO A 185 -35.48 -14.89 12.62
CA PRO A 185 -36.46 -13.83 12.77
C PRO A 185 -36.45 -12.88 11.57
N PRO A 186 -37.61 -12.36 11.12
CA PRO A 186 -37.69 -11.40 10.02
C PRO A 186 -36.72 -10.22 10.13
N HIS A 187 -36.61 -9.59 11.31
CA HIS A 187 -35.71 -8.46 11.50
C HIS A 187 -34.23 -8.84 11.36
N LEU A 188 -33.81 -10.03 11.79
CA LEU A 188 -32.43 -10.49 11.57
C LEU A 188 -32.14 -10.79 10.11
N ILE A 189 -33.14 -11.24 9.33
CA ILE A 189 -32.97 -11.44 7.88
C ILE A 189 -32.73 -10.08 7.20
N VAL A 190 -33.56 -9.08 7.50
CA VAL A 190 -33.38 -7.72 6.96
C VAL A 190 -32.03 -7.14 7.37
N LEU A 191 -31.68 -7.23 8.66
CA LEU A 191 -30.40 -6.75 9.19
C LEU A 191 -29.22 -7.44 8.50
N GLY A 192 -29.23 -8.77 8.43
CA GLY A 192 -28.15 -9.55 7.83
C GLY A 192 -27.94 -9.22 6.35
N ASN A 193 -29.02 -9.08 5.58
CA ASN A 193 -28.95 -8.71 4.17
C ASN A 193 -28.41 -7.28 3.99
N ALA A 194 -28.88 -6.31 4.79
CA ALA A 194 -28.41 -4.93 4.73
C ALA A 194 -26.91 -4.84 5.10
N LEU A 195 -26.49 -5.54 6.16
CA LEU A 195 -25.08 -5.59 6.57
C LEU A 195 -24.19 -6.30 5.54
N GLU A 196 -24.66 -7.33 4.86
CA GLU A 196 -23.92 -7.97 3.76
C GLU A 196 -23.66 -6.99 2.61
N VAL A 197 -24.68 -6.23 2.22
CA VAL A 197 -24.54 -5.19 1.19
C VAL A 197 -23.48 -4.18 1.61
N GLN A 198 -23.59 -3.63 2.82
CA GLN A 198 -22.61 -2.67 3.33
C GLN A 198 -21.20 -3.25 3.42
N ALA A 199 -21.06 -4.48 3.94
CA ALA A 199 -19.78 -5.15 4.09
C ALA A 199 -19.07 -5.34 2.75
N SER A 200 -19.79 -5.60 1.66
CA SER A 200 -19.22 -5.79 0.33
C SER A 200 -18.44 -4.56 -0.13
N PHE A 201 -19.03 -3.37 -0.04
CA PHE A 201 -18.38 -2.14 -0.49
C PHE A 201 -17.30 -1.65 0.50
N VAL A 202 -17.51 -1.85 1.80
CA VAL A 202 -16.49 -1.56 2.82
C VAL A 202 -15.25 -2.45 2.63
N SER A 203 -15.44 -3.74 2.38
CA SER A 203 -14.33 -4.66 2.09
C SER A 203 -13.61 -4.31 0.80
N ALA A 204 -14.32 -3.92 -0.28
CA ALA A 204 -13.68 -3.44 -1.51
C ALA A 204 -12.77 -2.23 -1.25
N LYS A 205 -13.27 -1.25 -0.48
CA LYS A 205 -12.51 -0.05 -0.10
C LYS A 205 -11.26 -0.39 0.72
N ASN A 206 -11.39 -1.29 1.69
CA ASN A 206 -10.28 -1.71 2.53
C ASN A 206 -9.22 -2.48 1.71
N LEU A 207 -9.65 -3.44 0.88
CA LEU A 207 -8.78 -4.18 -0.01
C LEU A 207 -7.99 -3.25 -0.94
N GLN A 208 -8.70 -2.32 -1.59
CA GLN A 208 -8.09 -1.36 -2.50
C GLN A 208 -7.02 -0.54 -1.79
N LYS A 209 -7.31 -0.06 -0.57
CA LYS A 209 -6.35 0.71 0.22
C LYS A 209 -5.10 -0.11 0.54
N THR A 210 -5.26 -1.37 0.96
CA THR A 210 -4.13 -2.26 1.25
C THR A 210 -3.28 -2.52 0.00
N ILE A 211 -3.91 -2.77 -1.15
CA ILE A 211 -3.20 -2.96 -2.43
C ILE A 211 -2.45 -1.69 -2.85
N LYS A 212 -3.07 -0.51 -2.76
CA LYS A 212 -2.42 0.78 -3.08
C LYS A 212 -1.19 1.01 -2.19
N ASN A 213 -1.26 0.68 -0.91
CA ASN A 213 -0.11 0.76 0.00
C ASN A 213 1.01 -0.21 -0.40
N MET A 214 0.65 -1.45 -0.73
CA MET A 214 1.60 -2.47 -1.19
C MET A 214 2.30 -2.04 -2.49
N ALA A 215 1.55 -1.53 -3.46
CA ALA A 215 2.09 -1.04 -4.72
C ALA A 215 3.06 0.15 -4.51
N GLN A 216 2.70 1.10 -3.63
CA GLN A 216 3.57 2.23 -3.32
C GLN A 216 4.86 1.79 -2.62
N TYR A 217 4.77 0.82 -1.71
CA TYR A 217 5.92 0.24 -1.04
C TYR A 217 6.89 -0.41 -2.06
N LEU A 218 6.36 -1.27 -2.93
CA LEU A 218 7.16 -1.93 -3.98
C LEU A 218 7.77 -0.93 -4.95
N ARG A 219 7.01 0.10 -5.37
CA ARG A 219 7.53 1.17 -6.23
C ARG A 219 8.72 1.89 -5.60
N ASN A 220 8.66 2.20 -4.30
CA ASN A 220 9.79 2.85 -3.60
C ASN A 220 11.03 1.94 -3.59
N LYS A 221 10.84 0.63 -3.41
CA LYS A 221 11.91 -0.37 -3.45
C LYS A 221 12.52 -0.50 -4.85
N GLU A 222 11.68 -0.56 -5.88
CA GLU A 222 12.07 -0.58 -7.30
C GLU A 222 12.89 0.67 -7.68
N VAL A 223 12.48 1.86 -7.23
CA VAL A 223 13.22 3.11 -7.48
C VAL A 223 14.59 3.10 -6.78
N LYS A 224 14.67 2.55 -5.55
CA LYS A 224 15.92 2.45 -4.82
C LYS A 224 16.89 1.47 -5.52
N MET A 225 16.42 0.26 -5.85
CA MET A 225 17.21 -0.74 -6.57
C MET A 225 17.66 -0.20 -7.94
N GLY A 226 16.77 0.45 -8.69
CA GLY A 226 17.12 1.07 -9.97
C GLY A 226 18.09 2.25 -9.87
N ARG A 227 18.29 2.85 -8.69
CA ARG A 227 19.37 3.83 -8.45
C ARG A 227 20.69 3.12 -8.13
N GLU A 228 20.65 2.04 -7.36
CA GLU A 228 21.83 1.24 -7.01
C GLU A 228 22.40 0.51 -8.24
N ASP A 229 21.54 -0.10 -9.07
CA ASP A 229 21.93 -0.76 -10.33
C ASP A 229 22.51 0.20 -11.39
N ARG A 230 22.26 1.51 -11.22
CA ARG A 230 22.74 2.56 -12.13
C ARG A 230 24.11 3.10 -11.78
N ILE A 231 24.71 2.68 -10.67
CA ILE A 231 26.06 3.09 -10.27
C ILE A 231 27.00 1.96 -10.70
N GLY A 232 27.90 2.25 -11.64
CA GLY A 232 28.87 1.26 -12.10
C GLY A 232 29.99 1.02 -11.09
N THR A 233 31.08 0.39 -11.50
CA THR A 233 32.19 0.01 -10.59
C THR A 233 33.45 0.87 -10.73
N ASN A 234 33.57 1.67 -11.79
CA ASN A 234 34.83 2.31 -12.17
C ASN A 234 35.02 3.67 -11.52
N VAL A 235 36.27 4.02 -11.22
CA VAL A 235 36.67 5.39 -10.88
C VAL A 235 36.87 6.17 -12.17
N PHE A 236 35.98 7.12 -12.47
CA PHE A 236 36.18 8.02 -13.61
C PHE A 236 37.18 9.12 -13.25
N ILE A 237 38.11 9.39 -14.16
CA ILE A 237 39.09 10.48 -14.03
C ILE A 237 38.88 11.47 -15.19
N GLY A 238 38.26 12.61 -14.88
CA GLY A 238 38.13 13.75 -15.80
C GLY A 238 39.33 14.68 -15.64
N HIS A 239 39.92 15.16 -16.72
CA HIS A 239 41.15 15.95 -16.64
C HIS A 239 41.38 16.87 -17.85
N GLY A 240 42.22 17.89 -17.62
CA GLY A 240 42.73 18.81 -18.66
C GLY A 240 43.91 18.23 -19.45
N ARG A 241 44.90 19.07 -19.79
CA ARG A 241 46.16 18.68 -20.45
C ARG A 241 47.25 18.28 -19.46
N SER A 242 47.10 18.62 -18.18
CA SER A 242 48.06 18.35 -17.11
C SER A 242 48.38 16.86 -17.06
N HIS A 243 49.56 16.52 -16.59
CA HIS A 243 49.96 15.14 -16.38
C HIS A 243 49.57 14.61 -15.01
N ASP A 244 49.08 15.45 -14.10
CA ASP A 244 48.71 15.08 -12.72
C ASP A 244 47.74 13.89 -12.66
N TRP A 245 46.78 13.81 -13.59
CA TRP A 245 45.83 12.70 -13.63
C TRP A 245 46.51 11.33 -13.79
N ARG A 246 47.73 11.26 -14.34
CA ARG A 246 48.47 10.01 -14.51
C ARG A 246 48.91 9.46 -13.16
N ASP A 247 49.38 10.32 -12.26
CA ASP A 247 49.76 9.94 -10.91
C ASP A 247 48.53 9.47 -10.12
N LEU A 248 47.40 10.18 -10.28
CA LEU A 248 46.11 9.76 -9.71
C LEU A 248 45.68 8.39 -10.24
N LYS A 249 45.80 8.18 -11.55
CA LYS A 249 45.47 6.93 -12.23
C LYS A 249 46.36 5.78 -11.73
N ASP A 250 47.67 5.99 -11.61
CA ASP A 250 48.60 4.99 -11.07
C ASP A 250 48.27 4.67 -9.60
N PHE A 251 47.91 5.68 -8.80
CA PHE A 251 47.44 5.47 -7.44
C PHE A 251 46.17 4.61 -7.37
N VAL A 252 45.14 4.95 -8.16
CA VAL A 252 43.86 4.23 -8.21
C VAL A 252 44.03 2.79 -8.71
N ASN A 253 44.82 2.60 -9.76
CA ASN A 253 45.00 1.28 -10.37
C ASN A 253 46.01 0.41 -9.61
N ASP A 254 47.21 0.90 -9.40
CA ASP A 254 48.34 0.07 -8.96
C ASP A 254 48.37 -0.08 -7.44
N ARG A 255 47.99 0.96 -6.70
CA ARG A 255 48.01 0.93 -5.22
C ARG A 255 46.67 0.51 -4.62
N LEU A 256 45.56 0.95 -5.21
CA LEU A 256 44.22 0.65 -4.70
C LEU A 256 43.54 -0.54 -5.41
N GLY A 257 44.02 -0.95 -6.59
CA GLY A 257 43.46 -2.09 -7.33
C GLY A 257 42.07 -1.83 -7.91
N LEU A 258 41.65 -0.56 -8.04
CA LEU A 258 40.33 -0.19 -8.51
C LEU A 258 40.31 -0.02 -10.04
N PRO A 259 39.24 -0.46 -10.72
CA PRO A 259 39.09 -0.20 -12.14
C PRO A 259 38.85 1.31 -12.36
N TRP A 260 39.41 1.86 -13.42
CA TRP A 260 39.32 3.28 -13.73
C TRP A 260 39.05 3.51 -15.22
N ASP A 261 38.53 4.70 -15.55
CA ASP A 261 38.34 5.13 -16.93
C ASP A 261 38.67 6.61 -17.14
N GLU A 262 39.16 6.96 -18.33
CA GLU A 262 39.46 8.34 -18.75
C GLU A 262 38.95 8.61 -20.17
N PHE A 263 38.64 9.87 -20.45
CA PHE A 263 38.09 10.27 -21.75
C PHE A 263 39.04 10.00 -22.93
N ASN A 264 40.36 10.07 -22.73
CA ASN A 264 41.36 9.99 -23.80
C ASN A 264 41.89 8.58 -24.12
N ARG A 265 41.42 7.53 -23.45
CA ARG A 265 41.75 6.14 -23.84
C ARG A 265 41.33 5.89 -25.30
N VAL A 266 41.94 4.98 -26.05
CA VAL A 266 41.72 4.88 -27.52
C VAL A 266 40.23 4.71 -27.86
N PRO A 267 39.62 5.57 -28.70
CA PRO A 267 38.24 5.40 -29.15
C PRO A 267 38.09 4.07 -29.90
N VAL A 268 37.11 3.26 -29.53
CA VAL A 268 36.73 2.09 -30.32
C VAL A 268 36.11 2.59 -31.62
N ALA A 269 36.58 2.08 -32.77
CA ALA A 269 36.09 2.49 -34.08
C ALA A 269 34.55 2.39 -34.16
N GLY A 270 33.90 3.50 -34.52
CA GLY A 270 32.45 3.56 -34.74
C GLY A 270 31.62 4.18 -33.60
N LEU A 271 32.20 4.53 -32.45
CA LEU A 271 31.50 5.23 -31.37
C LEU A 271 31.72 6.74 -31.43
N THR A 272 30.65 7.52 -31.26
CA THR A 272 30.77 8.98 -31.10
C THR A 272 31.29 9.32 -29.70
N ASN A 273 31.94 10.48 -29.57
CA ASN A 273 32.43 10.98 -28.27
C ASN A 273 31.31 11.08 -27.22
N ILE A 274 30.08 11.41 -27.66
CA ILE A 274 28.90 11.51 -26.78
C ILE A 274 28.49 10.12 -26.27
N THR A 275 28.44 9.13 -27.16
CA THR A 275 28.08 7.75 -26.80
C THR A 275 29.08 7.17 -25.80
N ARG A 276 30.37 7.46 -25.99
CA ARG A 276 31.41 7.03 -25.06
C ARG A 276 31.28 7.70 -23.70
N LEU A 277 31.09 9.01 -23.65
CA LEU A 277 30.91 9.72 -22.38
C LEU A 277 29.70 9.19 -21.60
N ALA A 278 28.61 8.87 -22.29
CA ALA A 278 27.44 8.24 -21.67
C ALA A 278 27.76 6.85 -21.07
N GLN A 279 28.53 6.02 -21.77
CA GLN A 279 28.98 4.72 -21.24
C GLN A 279 29.85 4.88 -19.98
N MET A 280 30.77 5.83 -19.99
CA MET A 280 31.64 6.12 -18.84
C MET A 280 30.83 6.63 -17.64
N LEU A 281 29.83 7.48 -17.87
CA LEU A 281 28.88 7.95 -16.86
C LEU A 281 28.09 6.79 -16.23
N ASP A 282 27.68 5.81 -17.03
CA ASP A 282 26.94 4.63 -16.54
C ASP A 282 27.84 3.62 -15.81
N GLN A 283 29.12 3.56 -16.15
CA GLN A 283 30.09 2.63 -15.55
C GLN A 283 30.80 3.19 -14.32
N ALA A 284 30.66 4.48 -14.02
CA ALA A 284 31.34 5.09 -12.90
C ALA A 284 30.64 4.81 -11.55
N SER A 285 31.41 4.41 -10.55
CA SER A 285 31.01 4.38 -9.14
C SER A 285 31.24 5.73 -8.44
N ILE A 286 32.29 6.42 -8.87
CA ILE A 286 32.76 7.73 -8.37
C ILE A 286 33.55 8.42 -9.48
N ALA A 287 33.62 9.74 -9.45
CA ALA A 287 34.39 10.55 -10.39
C ALA A 287 35.33 11.52 -9.64
N PHE A 288 36.59 11.55 -10.05
CA PHE A 288 37.56 12.58 -9.68
C PHE A 288 37.84 13.47 -10.89
N LEU A 289 37.62 14.78 -10.74
CA LEU A 289 37.76 15.74 -11.82
C LEU A 289 38.92 16.69 -11.52
N VAL A 290 40.03 16.50 -12.23
CA VAL A 290 41.29 17.22 -12.03
C VAL A 290 41.21 18.57 -12.75
N MET A 291 41.18 19.63 -11.95
CA MET A 291 41.15 21.01 -12.38
C MET A 291 42.50 21.68 -12.12
N SER A 292 43.30 21.80 -13.17
CA SER A 292 44.63 22.41 -13.20
C SER A 292 44.62 23.81 -13.83
N ALA A 293 45.55 24.66 -13.43
CA ALA A 293 45.71 26.05 -13.86
C ALA A 293 46.32 26.16 -15.27
N GLU A 294 45.59 25.73 -16.30
CA GLU A 294 46.13 25.54 -17.65
C GLU A 294 45.79 26.64 -18.66
N ASP A 295 44.58 27.20 -18.60
CA ASP A 295 44.14 28.21 -19.55
C ASP A 295 44.31 29.60 -18.93
N GLU A 296 45.30 30.35 -19.42
CA GLU A 296 45.52 31.76 -19.04
C GLU A 296 44.50 32.65 -19.76
N GLN A 297 43.71 33.41 -18.99
CA GLN A 297 42.76 34.39 -19.50
C GLN A 297 43.45 35.73 -19.81
N ALA A 298 42.77 36.56 -20.61
CA ALA A 298 43.27 37.88 -21.01
C ALA A 298 43.47 38.87 -19.84
N ASP A 299 42.97 38.54 -18.65
CA ASP A 299 43.11 39.27 -17.39
C ASP A 299 44.29 38.78 -16.52
N GLY A 300 45.02 37.74 -16.95
CA GLY A 300 46.16 37.15 -16.23
C GLY A 300 45.77 36.06 -15.22
N ASN A 301 44.50 35.70 -15.12
CA ASN A 301 44.02 34.62 -14.27
C ASN A 301 44.09 33.26 -14.97
N HIS A 302 44.29 32.18 -14.22
CA HIS A 302 44.33 30.83 -14.75
C HIS A 302 43.06 30.05 -14.41
N HIS A 303 42.36 29.54 -15.42
CA HIS A 303 41.16 28.71 -15.23
C HIS A 303 41.39 27.27 -15.66
N ALA A 304 40.58 26.39 -15.08
CA ALA A 304 40.43 25.04 -15.55
C ALA A 304 39.80 25.02 -16.95
N ARG A 305 40.21 24.05 -17.75
CA ARG A 305 39.71 23.89 -19.11
C ARG A 305 38.19 23.69 -19.13
N MET A 306 37.51 24.37 -20.04
CA MET A 306 36.03 24.37 -20.13
C MET A 306 35.41 22.97 -20.26
N ASN A 307 36.11 22.03 -20.91
CA ASN A 307 35.65 20.64 -21.02
C ASN A 307 35.55 19.94 -19.65
N VAL A 308 36.50 20.20 -18.75
CA VAL A 308 36.50 19.63 -17.39
C VAL A 308 35.31 20.18 -16.60
N ILE A 309 35.00 21.47 -16.74
CA ILE A 309 33.82 22.10 -16.11
C ILE A 309 32.52 21.43 -16.59
N HIS A 310 32.41 21.13 -17.89
CA HIS A 310 31.26 20.40 -18.41
C HIS A 310 31.16 18.97 -17.86
N GLU A 311 32.28 18.25 -17.76
CA GLU A 311 32.33 16.91 -17.15
C GLU A 311 31.94 16.94 -15.67
N VAL A 312 32.37 17.96 -14.92
CA VAL A 312 31.98 18.17 -13.51
C VAL A 312 30.46 18.21 -13.40
N GLY A 313 29.80 19.01 -14.24
CA GLY A 313 28.33 19.09 -14.26
C GLY A 313 27.64 17.78 -14.65
N LEU A 314 28.18 17.06 -15.63
CA LEU A 314 27.61 15.79 -16.09
C LEU A 314 27.70 14.69 -15.02
N PHE A 315 28.87 14.53 -14.38
CA PHE A 315 29.08 13.52 -13.35
C PHE A 315 28.34 13.85 -12.05
N GLN A 316 28.20 15.14 -11.69
CA GLN A 316 27.30 15.54 -10.59
C GLN A 316 25.85 15.15 -10.87
N GLY A 317 25.36 15.41 -12.09
CA GLY A 317 24.00 15.05 -12.47
C GLY A 317 23.74 13.54 -12.40
N ARG A 318 24.78 12.72 -12.61
CA ARG A 318 24.67 11.26 -12.63
C ARG A 318 24.94 10.57 -11.28
N LEU A 319 25.97 11.02 -10.55
CA LEU A 319 26.49 10.39 -9.32
C LEU A 319 26.16 11.17 -8.04
N GLY A 320 25.78 12.44 -8.15
CA GLY A 320 25.56 13.33 -7.00
C GLY A 320 26.86 13.96 -6.46
N PHE A 321 26.71 14.94 -5.57
CA PHE A 321 27.81 15.76 -5.03
C PHE A 321 28.79 14.99 -4.14
N GLU A 322 28.34 13.90 -3.53
CA GLU A 322 29.17 13.07 -2.64
C GLU A 322 30.17 12.21 -3.43
N ARG A 323 29.87 11.92 -4.70
CA ARG A 323 30.63 10.99 -5.56
C ARG A 323 31.23 11.63 -6.80
N ALA A 324 31.03 12.92 -7.03
CA ALA A 324 31.71 13.68 -8.07
C ALA A 324 32.60 14.74 -7.41
N ILE A 325 33.88 14.41 -7.22
CA ILE A 325 34.83 15.19 -6.42
C ILE A 325 35.76 15.99 -7.34
N VAL A 326 35.88 17.28 -7.05
CA VAL A 326 36.81 18.17 -7.74
C VAL A 326 38.15 18.15 -7.05
N LEU A 327 39.21 17.82 -7.79
CA LEU A 327 40.60 17.96 -7.35
C LEU A 327 41.12 19.27 -7.94
N LEU A 328 41.19 20.33 -7.13
CA LEU A 328 41.57 21.67 -7.59
C LEU A 328 43.03 21.97 -7.28
N GLU A 329 43.80 22.29 -8.31
CA GLU A 329 45.17 22.75 -8.17
C GLU A 329 45.22 24.15 -7.54
N GLU A 330 46.13 24.35 -6.59
CA GLU A 330 46.41 25.68 -6.05
C GLU A 330 46.88 26.65 -7.15
N GLY A 331 46.20 27.80 -7.27
CA GLY A 331 46.44 28.79 -8.31
C GLY A 331 45.51 28.66 -9.53
N CYS A 332 44.62 27.66 -9.55
CA CYS A 332 43.50 27.60 -10.49
C CYS A 332 42.29 28.34 -9.91
N GLU A 333 41.68 29.23 -10.69
CA GLU A 333 40.45 29.91 -10.30
C GLU A 333 39.24 28.96 -10.28
N GLU A 334 38.37 29.18 -9.31
CA GLU A 334 37.10 28.50 -9.16
C GLU A 334 36.07 29.02 -10.17
N PHE A 335 35.17 28.15 -10.63
CA PHE A 335 34.00 28.60 -11.38
C PHE A 335 32.90 29.04 -10.41
N SER A 336 32.07 30.00 -10.84
CA SER A 336 31.06 30.68 -10.02
C SER A 336 30.05 29.77 -9.32
N ASN A 337 29.90 28.52 -9.76
CA ASN A 337 28.94 27.55 -9.24
C ASN A 337 29.58 26.42 -8.42
N ILE A 338 30.82 26.59 -7.93
CA ILE A 338 31.52 25.54 -7.16
C ILE A 338 31.00 25.41 -5.71
N GLN A 339 30.23 26.38 -5.21
CA GLN A 339 29.73 26.40 -3.83
C GLN A 339 28.74 25.25 -3.59
N GLY A 340 29.16 24.25 -2.80
CA GLY A 340 28.41 23.03 -2.50
C GLY A 340 29.06 21.74 -2.99
N LEU A 341 30.23 21.82 -3.65
CA LEU A 341 30.98 20.65 -4.12
C LEU A 341 31.94 20.08 -3.09
N GLY A 342 32.07 18.74 -3.11
CA GLY A 342 33.21 18.07 -2.54
C GLY A 342 34.47 18.47 -3.31
N GLN A 343 35.35 19.23 -2.66
CA GLN A 343 36.59 19.73 -3.23
C GLN A 343 37.76 19.26 -2.39
N ILE A 344 38.82 18.79 -3.04
CA ILE A 344 40.13 18.55 -2.44
C ILE A 344 41.13 19.45 -3.17
N ARG A 345 41.86 20.28 -2.42
CA ARG A 345 42.87 21.17 -2.99
C ARG A 345 44.24 20.52 -2.93
N TYR A 346 45.01 20.59 -4.01
CA TYR A 346 46.35 20.04 -4.06
C TYR A 346 47.39 21.09 -4.52
N PRO A 347 48.65 21.02 -4.02
CA PRO A 347 49.69 21.96 -4.43
C PRO A 347 50.02 21.84 -5.92
N LYS A 348 50.42 22.95 -6.54
CA LYS A 348 50.74 23.01 -7.98
C LYS A 348 51.69 21.90 -8.43
N GLY A 349 51.25 21.09 -9.40
CA GLY A 349 51.99 19.93 -9.93
C GLY A 349 52.27 18.79 -8.94
N ASN A 350 51.55 18.71 -7.82
CA ASN A 350 51.75 17.68 -6.80
C ASN A 350 50.42 17.11 -6.26
N ILE A 351 49.66 16.47 -7.14
CA ILE A 351 48.40 15.79 -6.78
C ILE A 351 48.60 14.65 -5.76
N SER A 352 49.80 14.09 -5.69
CA SER A 352 50.12 13.00 -4.75
C SER A 352 49.97 13.41 -3.28
N ALA A 353 50.05 14.71 -2.98
CA ALA A 353 49.87 15.26 -1.64
C ALA A 353 48.50 14.96 -1.03
N VAL A 354 47.48 14.70 -1.87
CA VAL A 354 46.09 14.51 -1.44
C VAL A 354 45.57 13.08 -1.62
N PHE A 355 46.45 12.11 -1.89
CA PHE A 355 46.05 10.72 -2.08
C PHE A 355 45.38 10.10 -0.85
N GLU A 356 45.76 10.54 0.36
CA GLU A 356 45.10 10.07 1.58
C GLU A 356 43.68 10.62 1.70
N ASP A 357 43.44 11.88 1.32
CA ASP A 357 42.09 12.45 1.30
C ASP A 357 41.21 11.74 0.27
N ILE A 358 41.75 11.45 -0.91
CA ILE A 358 41.09 10.66 -1.96
C ILE A 358 40.71 9.26 -1.44
N ARG A 359 41.63 8.61 -0.73
CA ARG A 359 41.38 7.29 -0.12
C ARG A 359 40.26 7.36 0.91
N GLN A 360 40.27 8.35 1.79
CA GLN A 360 39.21 8.53 2.79
C GLN A 360 37.84 8.75 2.15
N VAL A 361 37.76 9.46 1.02
CA VAL A 361 36.52 9.59 0.26
C VAL A 361 36.06 8.23 -0.27
N LEU A 362 36.96 7.44 -0.84
CA LEU A 362 36.64 6.11 -1.37
C LEU A 362 36.14 5.15 -0.25
N GLU A 363 36.77 5.18 0.93
CA GLU A 363 36.34 4.41 2.11
C GLU A 363 34.98 4.91 2.64
N ARG A 364 34.77 6.23 2.70
CA ARG A 364 33.48 6.84 3.10
C ARG A 364 32.33 6.38 2.20
N GLU A 365 32.57 6.29 0.90
CA GLU A 365 31.57 5.87 -0.10
C GLU A 365 31.43 4.36 -0.26
N GLY A 366 32.22 3.56 0.48
CA GLY A 366 32.19 2.09 0.44
C GLY A 366 32.73 1.48 -0.85
N ILE A 367 33.67 2.17 -1.51
CA ILE A 367 34.33 1.70 -2.74
C ILE A 367 35.63 0.95 -2.43
N LEU A 368 36.27 1.27 -1.30
CA LEU A 368 37.45 0.60 -0.75
C LEU A 368 37.14 -0.23 0.49
#